data_AF-A0A3A4Z087-F1
#
_entry.id   AF-A0A3A4Z087-F1
#
_cell.length_a   1.000
_cell.length_b   1.000
_cell.length_c   1.000
_cell.angle_alpha   90.00
_cell.angle_beta   90.00
_cell.angle_gamma   90.00
#
_symmetry.space_group_name_H-M   'P 1'
#
loop_
_entity.id
_entity.type
_entity.pdbx_description
1 polymer ?
#
loop_
_entity_poly.entity_id
_entity_poly.type
_entity_poly.pdbx_seq_one_letter_code
_entity_poly.pdbx_strand_id
1 'polypeptide(L)'
;MRAFDSGRVQDKLVNRLDRQERQQTFRRDRFFRYKLEEIHNRLTQTLLMAKVIETDNPAAVSDSILAGLKKAARSTEFDFKFFIAPRRDLVPRPNPYSLYMTQYVLEVLVNDGNVIDVYGSDIDIYKLINGVIMDINMKFDKSEEEVRMQLANNKALLPGSRDYEIAFEQLIRKKVGEPYKFGLEESNRFSKSSR
;
A
#
# COMPACT_ATOMS: atom_id res chain seq x y z
N MET A 1 45.04 24.23 4.61
CA MET A 1 44.16 23.07 4.31
C MET A 1 42.71 23.51 4.46
N ARG A 2 41.91 23.47 3.39
CA ARG A 2 40.45 23.72 3.50
C ARG A 2 39.80 22.43 3.98
N ALA A 3 39.33 22.41 5.23
CA ALA A 3 38.47 21.35 5.72
C ALA A 3 37.15 21.45 4.94
N PHE A 4 36.91 20.51 4.02
CA PHE A 4 35.63 20.44 3.33
C PHE A 4 34.54 20.18 4.37
N ASP A 5 33.47 20.97 4.31
CA ASP A 5 32.26 20.95 5.13
C ASP A 5 31.42 19.67 4.87
N SER A 6 32.09 18.50 4.74
CA SER A 6 31.54 17.23 4.25
C SER A 6 30.46 16.69 5.18
N GLY A 7 30.61 16.87 6.50
CA GLY A 7 29.59 16.50 7.50
C GLY A 7 28.28 17.25 7.30
N ARG A 8 28.32 18.59 7.14
CA ARG A 8 27.10 19.39 6.93
C ARG A 8 26.41 19.09 5.60
N VAL A 9 27.18 18.78 4.55
CA VAL A 9 26.61 18.38 3.25
C VAL A 9 25.99 16.99 3.35
N GLN A 10 26.64 16.03 4.01
CA GLN A 10 26.11 14.70 4.26
C GLN A 10 24.82 14.76 5.10
N ASP A 11 24.80 15.50 6.21
CA ASP A 11 23.62 15.64 7.06
C ASP A 11 22.43 16.26 6.30
N LYS A 12 22.68 17.27 5.45
CA LYS A 12 21.64 17.86 4.60
C LYS A 12 21.10 16.87 3.57
N LEU A 13 21.95 16.00 3.03
CA LEU A 13 21.55 14.97 2.08
C LEU A 13 20.72 13.87 2.78
N VAL A 14 21.17 13.38 3.93
CA VAL A 14 20.44 12.38 4.73
C VAL A 14 19.07 12.91 5.12
N ASN A 15 18.99 14.12 5.69
CA ASN A 15 17.71 14.73 6.06
C ASN A 15 16.74 14.90 4.87
N ARG A 16 17.26 15.16 3.67
CA ARG A 16 16.45 15.26 2.46
C ARG A 16 15.93 13.88 2.03
N LEU A 17 16.77 12.86 2.07
CA LEU A 17 16.39 11.48 1.75
C LEU A 17 15.32 10.98 2.71
N ASP A 18 15.52 11.16 4.02
CA ASP A 18 14.56 10.77 5.05
C ASP A 18 13.19 11.46 4.84
N ARG A 19 13.21 12.75 4.50
CA ARG A 19 11.97 13.49 4.20
C ARG A 19 11.27 12.93 2.97
N GLN A 20 12.02 12.60 1.92
CA GLN A 20 11.46 12.02 0.70
C GLN A 20 10.87 10.63 0.96
N GLU A 21 11.55 9.78 1.72
CA GLU A 21 11.06 8.45 2.08
C GLU A 21 9.77 8.53 2.90
N ARG A 22 9.75 9.38 3.94
CA ARG A 22 8.54 9.59 4.74
C ARG A 22 7.36 10.10 3.91
N GLN A 23 7.62 11.00 2.96
CA GLN A 23 6.58 11.50 2.07
C GLN A 23 6.04 10.42 1.13
N GLN A 24 6.91 9.55 0.60
CA GLN A 24 6.50 8.42 -0.22
C GLN A 24 5.67 7.42 0.57
N THR A 25 6.09 7.07 1.79
CA THR A 25 5.34 6.19 2.68
C THR A 25 3.97 6.78 3.00
N PHE A 26 3.89 8.05 3.39
CA PHE A 26 2.62 8.72 3.67
C PHE A 26 1.66 8.70 2.47
N ARG A 27 2.15 9.02 1.26
CA ARG A 27 1.35 8.96 0.04
C ARG A 27 0.86 7.56 -0.25
N ARG A 28 1.73 6.56 -0.12
CA ARG A 28 1.41 5.15 -0.37
C ARG A 28 0.38 4.63 0.63
N ASP A 29 0.53 4.93 1.91
CA ASP A 29 -0.40 4.54 2.96
C ASP A 29 -1.78 5.18 2.75
N ARG A 30 -1.80 6.46 2.34
CA ARG A 30 -3.04 7.15 2.00
C ARG A 30 -3.72 6.48 0.82
N PHE A 31 -3.02 6.30 -0.30
CA PHE A 31 -3.52 5.59 -1.47
C PHE A 31 -4.14 4.25 -1.06
N PHE A 32 -3.39 3.45 -0.31
CA PHE A 32 -3.81 2.12 0.09
C PHE A 32 -5.08 2.14 0.94
N ARG A 33 -5.23 3.11 1.85
CA ARG A 33 -6.44 3.28 2.68
C ARG A 33 -7.67 3.68 1.86
N TYR A 34 -7.51 4.61 0.91
CA TYR A 34 -8.62 5.03 0.06
C TYR A 34 -9.05 3.96 -0.93
N LYS A 35 -8.12 3.10 -1.34
CA LYS A 35 -8.34 2.13 -2.40
C LYS A 35 -8.38 0.69 -1.92
N LEU A 36 -8.41 0.45 -0.61
CA LEU A 36 -8.36 -0.88 -0.02
C LEU A 36 -9.43 -1.83 -0.59
N GLU A 37 -10.69 -1.38 -0.65
CA GLU A 37 -11.80 -2.19 -1.19
C GLU A 37 -11.67 -2.44 -2.70
N GLU A 38 -11.26 -1.43 -3.46
CA GLU A 38 -11.03 -1.56 -4.91
C GLU A 38 -9.86 -2.52 -5.19
N ILE A 39 -8.78 -2.42 -4.42
CA ILE A 39 -7.63 -3.32 -4.47
C ILE A 39 -8.09 -4.73 -4.12
N HIS A 40 -8.81 -4.92 -3.01
CA HIS A 40 -9.33 -6.22 -2.59
C HIS A 40 -10.13 -6.89 -3.70
N ASN A 41 -11.18 -6.24 -4.20
CA ASN A 41 -12.05 -6.82 -5.21
C ASN A 41 -11.31 -7.16 -6.50
N ARG A 42 -10.50 -6.22 -7.03
CA ARG A 42 -9.75 -6.46 -8.27
C ARG A 42 -8.67 -7.53 -8.08
N LEU A 43 -7.99 -7.55 -6.94
CA LEU A 43 -6.92 -8.49 -6.67
C LEU A 43 -7.46 -9.92 -6.55
N THR A 44 -8.53 -10.12 -5.78
CA THR A 44 -9.24 -11.40 -5.67
C THR A 44 -9.66 -11.90 -7.04
N GLN A 45 -10.37 -11.07 -7.81
CA GLN A 45 -10.80 -11.43 -9.16
C GLN A 45 -9.61 -11.82 -10.05
N THR A 46 -8.54 -11.02 -10.03
CA THR A 46 -7.37 -11.23 -10.89
C THR A 46 -6.65 -12.53 -10.55
N LEU A 47 -6.43 -12.83 -9.27
CA LEU A 47 -5.73 -14.03 -8.82
C LEU A 47 -6.52 -15.31 -9.17
N LEU A 48 -7.84 -15.29 -9.01
CA LEU A 48 -8.71 -16.42 -9.36
C LEU A 48 -8.82 -16.60 -10.88
N MET A 49 -9.05 -15.53 -11.64
CA MET A 49 -9.18 -15.61 -13.10
C MET A 49 -7.89 -16.01 -13.79
N ALA A 50 -6.73 -15.56 -13.29
CA ALA A 50 -5.43 -15.97 -13.79
C ALA A 50 -5.04 -17.40 -13.35
N LYS A 51 -5.88 -18.07 -12.55
CA LYS A 51 -5.61 -19.38 -11.93
C LYS A 51 -4.30 -19.43 -11.14
N VAL A 52 -3.94 -18.29 -10.53
CA VAL A 52 -2.84 -18.25 -9.56
C VAL A 52 -3.26 -18.93 -8.27
N ILE A 53 -4.54 -18.87 -7.90
CA ILE A 53 -5.09 -19.58 -6.75
C ILE A 53 -6.17 -20.53 -7.24
N GLU A 54 -6.04 -21.80 -6.89
CA GLU A 54 -7.09 -22.81 -7.05
C GLU A 54 -7.82 -23.02 -5.73
N THR A 55 -9.15 -23.03 -5.78
CA THR A 55 -10.02 -23.14 -4.60
C THR A 55 -11.42 -23.61 -5.00
N ASP A 56 -12.09 -24.34 -4.12
CA ASP A 56 -13.52 -24.65 -4.20
C ASP A 56 -14.39 -23.66 -3.39
N ASN A 57 -13.77 -22.74 -2.65
CA ASN A 57 -14.42 -21.72 -1.83
C ASN A 57 -13.88 -20.31 -2.12
N PRO A 58 -14.24 -19.69 -3.27
CA PRO A 58 -13.77 -18.35 -3.66
C PRO A 58 -14.10 -17.25 -2.64
N ALA A 59 -15.20 -17.40 -1.90
CA ALA A 59 -15.60 -16.43 -0.87
C ALA A 59 -14.59 -16.40 0.29
N ALA A 60 -14.20 -17.57 0.80
CA ALA A 60 -13.19 -17.66 1.85
C ALA A 60 -11.82 -17.12 1.40
N VAL A 61 -11.41 -17.41 0.16
CA VAL A 61 -10.17 -16.85 -0.40
C VAL A 61 -10.25 -15.32 -0.50
N SER A 62 -11.41 -14.77 -0.90
CA SER A 62 -11.62 -13.32 -0.91
C SER A 62 -11.46 -12.72 0.49
N ASP A 63 -12.00 -13.36 1.52
CA ASP A 63 -11.88 -12.91 2.91
C ASP A 63 -10.43 -12.98 3.40
N SER A 64 -9.69 -14.04 3.06
CA SER A 64 -8.26 -14.17 3.38
C SER A 64 -7.41 -13.11 2.68
N ILE A 65 -7.70 -12.78 1.40
CA ILE A 65 -7.04 -11.68 0.70
C ILE A 65 -7.31 -10.33 1.40
N LEU A 66 -8.56 -10.06 1.78
CA LEU A 66 -8.90 -8.86 2.55
C LEU A 66 -8.16 -8.82 3.89
N ALA A 67 -8.06 -9.94 4.59
CA ALA A 67 -7.30 -10.06 5.83
C ALA A 67 -5.81 -9.74 5.62
N GLY A 68 -5.21 -10.24 4.54
CA GLY A 68 -3.84 -9.92 4.13
C GLY A 68 -3.63 -8.42 3.89
N LEU A 69 -4.53 -7.77 3.14
CA LEU A 69 -4.49 -6.33 2.86
C LEU A 69 -4.66 -5.51 4.16
N LYS A 70 -5.61 -5.89 5.02
CA LYS A 70 -5.80 -5.26 6.34
C LYS A 70 -4.56 -5.39 7.22
N LYS A 71 -3.91 -6.56 7.22
CA LYS A 71 -2.67 -6.80 7.96
C LYS A 71 -1.57 -5.88 7.44
N ALA A 72 -1.37 -5.83 6.12
CA ALA A 72 -0.39 -4.96 5.47
C ALA A 72 -0.56 -3.47 5.85
N ALA A 73 -1.81 -2.99 5.89
CA ALA A 73 -2.10 -1.58 6.21
C ALA A 73 -1.93 -1.21 7.69
N ARG A 74 -1.90 -2.21 8.58
CA ARG A 74 -1.82 -2.04 10.04
C ARG A 74 -0.48 -2.44 10.63
N SER A 75 0.34 -3.17 9.88
CA SER A 75 1.68 -3.56 10.30
C SER A 75 2.50 -2.34 10.70
N THR A 76 3.28 -2.49 11.77
CA THR A 76 4.33 -1.52 12.07
C THR A 76 5.36 -1.54 10.93
N GLU A 77 6.15 -0.48 10.79
CA GLU A 77 7.20 -0.43 9.78
C GLU A 77 8.17 -1.62 9.91
N PHE A 78 8.50 -2.00 11.14
CA PHE A 78 9.34 -3.16 11.42
C PHE A 78 8.68 -4.47 10.98
N ASP A 79 7.44 -4.75 11.41
CA ASP A 79 6.74 -5.99 11.07
C ASP A 79 6.54 -6.11 9.55
N PHE A 80 6.22 -4.99 8.90
CA PHE A 80 6.06 -4.94 7.45
C PHE A 80 7.37 -5.30 6.74
N LYS A 81 8.47 -4.64 7.12
CA LYS A 81 9.80 -4.88 6.54
C LYS A 81 10.30 -6.30 6.83
N PHE A 82 10.05 -6.81 8.03
CA PHE A 82 10.41 -8.17 8.43
C PHE A 82 9.64 -9.21 7.61
N PHE A 83 8.34 -9.03 7.46
CA PHE A 83 7.49 -9.96 6.70
C PHE A 83 7.94 -10.08 5.24
N ILE A 84 8.26 -8.97 4.57
CA ILE A 84 8.71 -8.98 3.18
C ILE A 84 10.19 -9.31 2.99
N ALA A 85 10.98 -9.38 4.07
CA ALA A 85 12.43 -9.56 4.02
C ALA A 85 12.87 -10.77 3.17
N PRO A 86 12.21 -11.94 3.22
CA PRO A 86 12.61 -13.11 2.43
C PRO A 86 12.58 -12.88 0.92
N ARG A 87 11.76 -11.96 0.41
CA ARG A 87 11.59 -11.68 -1.02
C ARG A 87 11.93 -10.25 -1.41
N ARG A 88 12.62 -9.50 -0.55
CA ARG A 88 12.98 -8.09 -0.78
C ARG A 88 13.75 -7.85 -2.09
N ASP A 89 14.49 -8.86 -2.53
CA ASP A 89 15.35 -8.82 -3.71
C ASP A 89 14.69 -9.43 -4.96
N LEU A 90 13.38 -9.74 -4.91
CA LEU A 90 12.63 -10.34 -6.02
C LEU A 90 12.66 -9.46 -7.29
N VAL A 91 12.65 -8.13 -7.11
CA VAL A 91 12.85 -7.14 -8.18
C VAL A 91 13.66 -5.95 -7.64
N PRO A 92 14.37 -5.17 -8.48
CA PRO A 92 15.27 -4.11 -7.99
C PRO A 92 14.59 -2.95 -7.23
N ARG A 93 13.31 -2.68 -7.50
CA ARG A 93 12.55 -1.58 -6.87
C ARG A 93 11.10 -2.02 -6.67
N PRO A 94 10.83 -2.91 -5.70
CA PRO A 94 9.50 -3.46 -5.54
C PRO A 94 8.55 -2.41 -4.99
N ASN A 95 7.32 -2.37 -5.51
CA ASN A 95 6.20 -1.79 -4.75
C ASN A 95 6.02 -2.59 -3.44
N PRO A 96 6.16 -1.97 -2.25
CA PRO A 96 6.20 -2.74 -1.01
C PRO A 96 4.89 -3.44 -0.65
N TYR A 97 3.73 -2.87 -0.99
CA TYR A 97 2.44 -3.53 -0.79
C TYR A 97 2.23 -4.69 -1.77
N SER A 98 2.71 -4.57 -3.00
CA SER A 98 2.68 -5.67 -3.96
C SER A 98 3.57 -6.83 -3.49
N LEU A 99 4.76 -6.50 -2.98
CA LEU A 99 5.66 -7.50 -2.42
C LEU A 99 5.09 -8.15 -1.15
N TYR A 100 4.46 -7.36 -0.28
CA TYR A 100 3.75 -7.88 0.89
C TYR A 100 2.67 -8.87 0.48
N MET A 101 1.83 -8.52 -0.49
CA MET A 101 0.76 -9.42 -0.94
C MET A 101 1.32 -10.65 -1.68
N THR A 102 2.45 -10.52 -2.37
CA THR A 102 3.15 -11.68 -2.96
C THR A 102 3.62 -12.64 -1.88
N GLN A 103 4.28 -12.14 -0.83
CA GLN A 103 4.69 -12.95 0.32
C GLN A 103 3.48 -13.56 1.03
N TYR A 104 2.40 -12.81 1.18
CA TYR A 104 1.17 -13.29 1.81
C TYR A 104 0.56 -14.46 1.03
N VAL A 105 0.49 -14.36 -0.30
CA VAL A 105 0.01 -15.46 -1.16
C VAL A 105 0.89 -16.70 -1.00
N LEU A 106 2.21 -16.52 -1.07
CA LEU A 106 3.18 -17.63 -1.10
C LEU A 106 3.45 -18.29 0.25
N GLU A 107 3.25 -17.61 1.38
CA GLU A 107 3.55 -18.16 2.70
C GLU A 107 2.31 -18.42 3.55
N VAL A 108 1.28 -17.58 3.39
CA VAL A 108 0.09 -17.63 4.25
C VAL A 108 -1.06 -18.29 3.50
N LEU A 109 -1.39 -17.78 2.32
CA LEU A 109 -2.57 -18.22 1.58
C LEU A 109 -2.40 -19.64 1.03
N VAL A 110 -1.19 -20.02 0.60
CA VAL A 110 -0.90 -21.40 0.17
C VAL A 110 -1.17 -22.45 1.25
N ASN A 111 -1.17 -22.05 2.53
CA ASN A 111 -1.42 -22.92 3.68
C ASN A 111 -2.85 -22.77 4.23
N ASP A 112 -3.72 -21.98 3.58
CA ASP A 112 -5.12 -21.82 3.97
C ASP A 112 -5.93 -23.07 3.60
N GLY A 113 -6.76 -23.58 4.51
CA GLY A 113 -7.56 -24.79 4.28
C GLY A 113 -8.60 -24.67 3.18
N ASN A 114 -8.90 -23.45 2.70
CA ASN A 114 -9.78 -23.19 1.55
C ASN A 114 -9.00 -23.05 0.24
N VAL A 115 -7.68 -23.17 0.25
CA VAL A 115 -6.84 -23.10 -0.95
C VAL A 115 -6.38 -24.50 -1.30
N ILE A 116 -6.66 -24.92 -2.53
CA ILE A 116 -6.25 -26.22 -3.05
C ILE A 116 -4.77 -26.16 -3.45
N ASP A 117 -4.39 -25.13 -4.20
CA ASP A 117 -3.00 -24.91 -4.64
C ASP A 117 -2.77 -23.45 -5.07
N VAL A 118 -1.49 -23.06 -5.14
CA VAL A 118 -1.04 -21.76 -5.67
C VAL A 118 -0.07 -21.98 -6.82
N TYR A 119 -0.40 -21.44 -8.00
CA TYR A 119 0.35 -21.61 -9.23
C TYR A 119 1.07 -20.33 -9.68
N GLY A 120 2.19 -20.53 -10.37
CA GLY A 120 3.00 -19.47 -10.95
C GLY A 120 4.33 -19.27 -10.23
N SER A 121 5.29 -18.64 -10.91
CA SER A 121 6.55 -18.27 -10.29
C SER A 121 6.37 -17.03 -9.39
N ASP A 122 7.23 -16.87 -8.38
CA ASP A 122 7.21 -15.70 -7.49
C ASP A 122 7.16 -14.38 -8.26
N ILE A 123 7.93 -14.28 -9.36
CA ILE A 123 8.03 -13.09 -10.18
C ILE A 123 6.74 -12.84 -10.98
N ASP A 124 6.06 -13.89 -11.44
CA ASP A 124 4.81 -13.77 -12.20
C ASP A 124 3.65 -13.38 -11.28
N ILE A 125 3.58 -13.99 -10.09
CA ILE A 125 2.62 -13.63 -9.05
C ILE A 125 2.85 -12.16 -8.66
N TYR A 126 4.10 -11.76 -8.41
CA TYR A 126 4.43 -10.37 -8.11
C TYR A 126 3.98 -9.41 -9.21
N LYS A 127 4.30 -9.70 -10.48
CA LYS A 127 3.93 -8.84 -11.62
C LYS A 127 2.42 -8.69 -11.74
N LEU A 128 1.66 -9.76 -11.53
CA LEU A 128 0.21 -9.75 -11.60
C LEU A 128 -0.38 -8.86 -10.50
N ILE A 129 0.04 -9.07 -9.25
CA ILE A 129 -0.38 -8.27 -8.10
C ILE A 129 0.00 -6.80 -8.29
N ASN A 130 1.25 -6.55 -8.69
CA ASN A 130 1.77 -5.20 -8.90
C ASN A 130 1.04 -4.47 -10.04
N GLY A 131 0.65 -5.17 -11.11
CA GLY A 131 -0.16 -4.60 -12.18
C GLY A 131 -1.49 -4.04 -11.67
N VAL A 132 -2.22 -4.82 -10.86
CA VAL A 132 -3.47 -4.37 -10.24
C VAL A 132 -3.25 -3.13 -9.38
N ILE A 133 -2.26 -3.15 -8.50
CA ILE A 133 -1.98 -2.04 -7.58
C ILE A 133 -1.55 -0.78 -8.33
N MET A 134 -0.67 -0.91 -9.33
CA MET A 134 -0.19 0.23 -10.13
C MET A 134 -1.31 0.87 -10.95
N ASP A 135 -2.20 0.07 -11.56
CA ASP A 135 -3.35 0.58 -12.31
C ASP A 135 -4.27 1.44 -11.43
N ILE A 136 -4.57 0.96 -10.22
CA ILE A 136 -5.43 1.68 -9.27
C ILE A 136 -4.71 2.93 -8.79
N ASN A 137 -3.41 2.83 -8.49
CA ASN A 137 -2.60 3.96 -8.04
C ASN A 137 -2.55 5.07 -9.10
N MET A 138 -2.35 4.74 -10.37
CA MET A 138 -2.36 5.72 -11.46
C MET A 138 -3.69 6.50 -11.54
N LYS A 139 -4.83 5.81 -11.38
CA LYS A 139 -6.15 6.46 -11.37
C LYS A 139 -6.35 7.34 -10.13
N PHE A 140 -5.84 6.90 -8.99
CA PHE A 140 -5.87 7.67 -7.74
C PHE A 140 -5.00 8.93 -7.84
N ASP A 141 -3.77 8.81 -8.32
CA ASP A 141 -2.84 9.94 -8.53
C ASP A 141 -3.44 10.98 -9.49
N LYS A 142 -4.05 10.54 -10.59
CA LYS A 142 -4.78 11.43 -11.50
C LYS A 142 -5.92 12.18 -10.79
N SER A 143 -6.66 11.47 -9.93
CA SER A 143 -7.74 12.07 -9.15
C SER A 143 -7.20 13.10 -8.15
N GLU A 144 -6.06 12.82 -7.49
CA GLU A 144 -5.39 13.77 -6.61
C GLU A 144 -4.94 15.03 -7.35
N GLU A 145 -4.28 14.88 -8.51
CA GLU A 145 -3.80 16.01 -9.30
C GLU A 145 -4.95 16.90 -9.79
N GLU A 146 -6.05 16.30 -10.22
CA GLU A 146 -7.24 17.07 -10.59
C GLU A 146 -7.81 17.86 -9.40
N VAL A 147 -7.76 17.33 -8.18
CA VAL A 147 -8.14 18.09 -6.97
C VAL A 147 -7.13 19.20 -6.66
N ARG A 148 -5.83 18.95 -6.81
CA ARG A 148 -4.79 19.98 -6.64
C ARG A 148 -4.99 21.13 -7.63
N MET A 149 -5.27 20.83 -8.89
CA MET A 149 -5.54 21.83 -9.92
C MET A 149 -6.78 22.67 -9.60
N GLN A 150 -7.85 22.04 -9.08
CA GLN A 150 -9.05 22.78 -8.63
C GLN A 150 -8.73 23.76 -7.50
N LEU A 151 -7.91 23.36 -6.52
CA LEU A 151 -7.51 24.24 -5.43
C LEU A 151 -6.52 25.33 -5.85
N ALA A 152 -5.62 25.04 -6.78
CA ALA A 152 -4.65 26.02 -7.28
C ALA A 152 -5.31 27.24 -7.94
N ASN A 153 -6.51 27.05 -8.51
CA ASN A 153 -7.31 28.15 -9.07
C ASN A 153 -7.89 29.08 -7.98
N ASN A 154 -7.95 28.62 -6.72
CA ASN A 154 -8.40 29.42 -5.59
C ASN A 154 -7.22 30.12 -4.89
N LYS A 155 -6.97 31.37 -5.27
CA LYS A 155 -5.87 32.20 -4.71
C LYS A 155 -5.94 32.43 -3.19
N ALA A 156 -7.09 32.17 -2.56
CA ALA A 156 -7.24 32.32 -1.11
C ALA A 156 -6.65 31.13 -0.32
N LEU A 157 -6.40 29.99 -0.95
CA LEU A 157 -5.87 28.80 -0.30
C LEU A 157 -4.39 28.60 -0.63
N LEU A 158 -3.53 28.87 0.34
CA LEU A 158 -2.09 28.67 0.22
C LEU A 158 -1.73 27.17 0.36
N PRO A 159 -1.03 26.56 -0.63
CA PRO A 159 -0.59 25.17 -0.53
C PRO A 159 0.22 24.90 0.76
N GLY A 160 -0.14 23.83 1.47
CA GLY A 160 0.46 23.46 2.75
C GLY A 160 -0.06 24.24 3.97
N SER A 161 -0.99 25.19 3.79
CA SER A 161 -1.74 25.76 4.91
C SER A 161 -2.75 24.74 5.44
N ARG A 162 -3.14 24.89 6.72
CA ARG A 162 -4.15 24.02 7.33
C ARG A 162 -5.48 24.04 6.56
N ASP A 163 -5.91 25.21 6.10
CA ASP A 163 -7.16 25.36 5.36
C ASP A 163 -7.09 24.71 3.98
N TYR A 164 -5.92 24.79 3.32
CA TYR A 164 -5.68 24.08 2.07
C TYR A 164 -5.74 22.56 2.26
N GLU A 165 -5.10 22.03 3.30
CA GLU A 165 -5.12 20.58 3.58
C GLU A 165 -6.54 20.08 3.91
N ILE A 166 -7.32 20.87 4.66
CA ILE A 166 -8.72 20.54 4.95
C ILE A 166 -9.56 20.53 3.66
N ALA A 167 -9.43 21.56 2.84
CA ALA A 167 -10.15 21.65 1.56
C ALA A 167 -9.74 20.52 0.60
N PHE A 168 -8.45 20.19 0.55
CA PHE A 168 -7.92 19.09 -0.24
C PHE A 168 -8.52 17.76 0.19
N GLU A 169 -8.50 17.47 1.49
CA GLU A 169 -9.06 16.24 2.04
C GLU A 169 -10.56 16.11 1.76
N GLN A 170 -11.34 17.20 1.90
CA GLN A 170 -12.78 17.20 1.59
C GLN A 170 -13.05 16.90 0.11
N LEU A 171 -12.31 17.54 -0.79
CA LEU A 171 -12.47 17.34 -2.23
C LEU A 171 -12.04 15.93 -2.67
N ILE A 172 -10.95 15.42 -2.08
CA ILE A 172 -10.54 14.03 -2.29
C ILE A 172 -11.66 13.07 -1.89
N ARG A 173 -12.21 13.20 -0.68
CA ARG A 173 -13.30 12.32 -0.22
C ARG A 173 -14.52 12.37 -1.13
N LYS A 174 -14.90 13.57 -1.56
CA LYS A 174 -15.99 13.75 -2.52
C LYS A 174 -15.73 13.04 -3.85
N LYS A 175 -14.46 12.98 -4.29
CA LYS A 175 -14.08 12.47 -5.60
C LYS A 175 -13.80 10.97 -5.63
N VAL A 176 -13.09 10.45 -4.62
CA VAL A 176 -12.60 9.06 -4.62
C VAL A 176 -13.27 8.19 -3.56
N GLY A 177 -14.20 8.76 -2.77
CA GLY A 177 -14.89 8.09 -1.67
C GLY A 177 -14.20 8.29 -0.33
N GLU A 178 -14.76 7.70 0.72
CA GLU A 178 -14.18 7.74 2.06
C GLU A 178 -13.03 6.73 2.20
N PRO A 179 -11.97 7.06 2.97
CA PRO A 179 -10.93 6.09 3.26
C PRO A 179 -11.47 4.94 4.12
N TYR A 180 -10.89 3.76 3.95
CA TYR A 180 -11.26 2.58 4.73
C TYR A 180 -11.12 2.83 6.22
N LYS A 181 -12.18 2.53 6.98
CA LYS A 181 -12.23 2.69 8.43
C LYS A 181 -11.89 1.38 9.11
N PHE A 182 -10.73 1.33 9.74
CA PHE A 182 -10.38 0.23 10.63
C PHE A 182 -11.27 0.30 11.89
N GLY A 183 -12.10 -0.73 12.12
CA GLY A 183 -12.97 -0.78 13.31
C GLY A 183 -12.18 -0.84 14.62
N LEU A 184 -12.70 -0.21 15.69
CA LEU A 184 -12.11 -0.13 17.03
C LEU A 184 -11.88 -1.50 17.70
N GLU A 185 -12.67 -2.52 17.34
CA GLU A 185 -12.50 -3.88 17.88
C GLU A 185 -11.37 -4.67 17.21
N GLU A 186 -11.03 -4.34 15.97
CA GLU A 186 -10.00 -5.05 15.21
C GLU A 186 -8.58 -4.56 15.54
N SER A 187 -8.43 -3.36 16.13
CA SER A 187 -7.14 -2.84 16.61
C SER A 187 -6.62 -3.57 17.86
N ASN A 188 -7.51 -4.17 18.67
CA ASN A 188 -7.16 -4.79 19.95
C ASN A 188 -6.85 -6.30 19.87
N ARG A 189 -7.26 -7.02 18.81
CA ARG A 189 -7.07 -8.49 18.74
C ARG A 189 -5.65 -8.90 18.39
N PHE A 190 -4.90 -8.08 17.65
CA PHE A 190 -3.54 -8.43 17.21
C PHE A 190 -2.44 -8.09 18.22
N SER A 191 -2.70 -7.22 19.20
CA SER A 191 -1.74 -6.99 20.31
C SER A 191 -1.56 -8.22 21.20
N LYS A 192 -2.49 -9.18 21.14
CA LYS A 192 -2.46 -10.43 21.92
C LYS A 192 -1.88 -11.62 21.16
N SER A 193 -1.69 -11.53 19.84
CA SER A 193 -1.16 -12.62 19.01
C SER A 193 0.36 -12.54 18.77
N SER A 194 1.04 -11.55 19.36
CA SER A 194 2.50 -11.36 19.26
C SER A 194 3.22 -11.66 20.58
N ARG A 195 2.72 -12.63 21.36
CA ARG A 195 3.41 -13.20 22.52
C ARG A 195 3.61 -14.69 22.31
#